data_AF-A0A4V2HD70-F1
#
_entry.id   AF-A0A4V2HD70-F1
#
_cell.length_a   1.000
_cell.length_b   1.000
_cell.length_c   1.000
_cell.angle_alpha   90.00
_cell.angle_beta   90.00
_cell.angle_gamma   90.00
#
_symmetry.space_group_name_H-M   'P 1'
#
loop_
_entity.id
_entity.type
_entity.pdbx_description
1 polymer ?
#
loop_
_entity_poly.entity_id
_entity_poly.type
_entity_poly.pdbx_seq_one_letter_code
_entity_poly.pdbx_strand_id
1 'polypeptide(L)'
;MRPNADELFDELAQLDLTLDAIAACAGSANLALQQALQRHVRSLRIFLDIDAAAVLHDVADAAQRVLEANEPRVLETAQRDLARMRALMDAMLRRQAGQQATAA
;
A
#
# COMPACT_ATOMS: atom_id res chain seq x y z
N MET A 1 17.64 16.00 -7.00
CA MET A 1 16.74 15.48 -8.04
C MET A 1 15.34 15.52 -7.44
N ARG A 2 14.40 16.27 -8.02
CA ARG A 2 13.01 16.20 -7.53
C ARG A 2 12.41 14.88 -8.04
N PRO A 3 11.79 14.07 -7.16
CA PRO A 3 11.10 12.87 -7.60
C PRO A 3 10.05 13.22 -8.65
N ASN A 4 9.97 12.43 -9.73
CA ASN A 4 9.04 12.70 -10.83
C ASN A 4 7.67 12.05 -10.55
N ALA A 5 6.59 12.65 -11.05
CA ALA A 5 5.24 12.12 -10.82
C ALA A 5 5.05 10.70 -11.40
N ASP A 6 5.67 10.41 -12.56
CA ASP A 6 5.65 9.08 -13.16
C ASP A 6 6.26 8.01 -12.26
N GLU A 7 7.38 8.31 -11.59
CA GLU A 7 8.05 7.36 -10.68
C GLU A 7 7.18 7.02 -9.46
N LEU A 8 6.41 7.99 -8.97
CA LEU A 8 5.44 7.77 -7.90
C LEU A 8 4.33 6.81 -8.36
N PHE A 9 3.74 7.04 -9.55
CA PHE A 9 2.66 6.20 -10.06
C PHE A 9 3.14 4.78 -10.37
N ASP A 10 4.35 4.64 -10.91
CA ASP A 10 4.96 3.32 -11.16
C ASP A 10 5.19 2.56 -9.84
N GLU A 11 5.71 3.22 -8.81
CA GLU A 11 5.95 2.61 -7.51
C GLU A 11 4.62 2.24 -6.80
N LEU A 12 3.58 3.06 -6.93
CA LEU A 12 2.24 2.75 -6.42
C LEU A 12 1.62 1.54 -7.14
N ALA A 13 1.79 1.43 -8.46
CA ALA A 13 1.32 0.27 -9.22
C ALA A 13 2.06 -1.01 -8.80
N GLN A 14 3.37 -0.94 -8.55
CA GLN A 14 4.16 -2.07 -8.03
C GLN A 14 3.76 -2.46 -6.61
N LEU A 15 3.46 -1.49 -5.75
CA LEU A 15 2.88 -1.75 -4.43
C LEU A 15 1.56 -2.51 -4.57
N ASP A 16 0.67 -2.07 -5.45
CA ASP A 16 -0.65 -2.67 -5.63
C ASP A 16 -0.56 -4.15 -6.08
N LEU A 17 0.33 -4.45 -7.03
CA LEU A 17 0.64 -5.82 -7.44
C LEU A 17 1.20 -6.67 -6.29
N THR A 18 2.02 -6.07 -5.42
CA THR A 18 2.54 -6.75 -4.23
C THR A 18 1.44 -7.03 -3.21
N LEU A 19 0.50 -6.11 -3.02
CA LEU A 19 -0.66 -6.29 -2.13
C LEU A 19 -1.60 -7.39 -2.63
N ASP A 20 -1.80 -7.51 -3.95
CA ASP A 20 -2.55 -8.62 -4.55
C ASP A 20 -1.85 -9.96 -4.34
N ALA A 21 -0.53 -10.01 -4.52
CA ALA A 21 0.26 -11.20 -4.23
C ALA A 21 0.18 -11.60 -2.75
N ILE A 22 0.19 -10.62 -1.84
CA ILE A 22 0.00 -10.84 -0.40
C ILE A 22 -1.39 -11.43 -0.11
N ALA A 23 -2.44 -10.87 -0.70
CA ALA A 23 -3.79 -11.39 -0.54
C ALA A 23 -3.94 -12.83 -1.06
N ALA A 24 -3.25 -13.17 -2.16
CA ALA A 24 -3.22 -14.51 -2.74
C ALA A 24 -2.38 -15.52 -1.94
N CYS A 25 -1.33 -15.06 -1.25
CA CYS A 25 -0.44 -15.87 -0.42
C CYS A 25 -0.69 -15.66 1.08
N ALA A 26 -1.92 -15.38 1.49
CA ALA A 26 -2.20 -15.04 2.86
C ALA A 26 -1.96 -16.21 3.84
N GLY A 27 -1.45 -15.91 5.04
CA GLY A 27 -1.04 -16.92 6.03
C GLY A 27 0.19 -17.76 5.64
N SER A 28 0.93 -17.39 4.59
CA SER A 28 2.12 -18.12 4.14
C SER A 28 3.43 -17.68 4.78
N ALA A 29 3.44 -16.59 5.58
CA ALA A 29 4.64 -15.96 6.11
C ALA A 29 5.73 -15.71 5.03
N ASN A 30 5.32 -15.36 3.80
CA ASN A 30 6.23 -15.18 2.67
C ASN A 30 7.16 -13.97 2.87
N LEU A 31 8.40 -14.25 3.27
CA LEU A 31 9.42 -13.25 3.56
C LEU A 31 9.75 -12.35 2.35
N ALA A 32 9.71 -12.89 1.13
CA ALA A 32 9.99 -12.10 -0.07
C ALA A 32 8.94 -11.01 -0.28
N LEU A 33 7.66 -11.32 -0.05
CA LEU A 33 6.57 -10.33 -0.10
C LEU A 33 6.66 -9.31 1.02
N GLN A 34 7.04 -9.72 2.23
CA GLN A 34 7.28 -8.78 3.35
C GLN A 34 8.40 -7.79 3.02
N GLN A 35 9.51 -8.27 2.46
CA GLN A 35 10.64 -7.42 2.07
C GLN A 35 10.28 -6.47 0.92
N ALA A 36 9.53 -6.95 -0.08
CA ALA A 36 9.03 -6.13 -1.18
C ALA A 36 8.12 -5.01 -0.66
N LEU A 37 7.15 -5.33 0.20
CA LEU A 37 6.27 -4.36 0.84
C LEU A 37 7.06 -3.26 1.57
N GLN A 38 8.03 -3.65 2.42
CA GLN A 38 8.85 -2.67 3.15
C GLN A 38 9.69 -1.79 2.21
N ARG A 39 10.16 -2.33 1.09
CA ARG A 39 10.89 -1.56 0.08
C ARG A 39 9.98 -0.52 -0.57
N HIS A 40 8.78 -0.90 -0.99
CA HIS A 40 7.80 0.02 -1.58
C HIS A 40 7.43 1.13 -0.60
N VAL A 41 7.17 0.79 0.67
CA VAL A 41 6.85 1.78 1.71
C VAL A 41 7.97 2.80 1.88
N ARG A 42 9.23 2.35 1.94
CA ARG A 42 10.39 3.27 2.05
C ARG A 42 10.55 4.14 0.81
N SER A 43 10.34 3.58 -0.38
CA SER A 43 10.41 4.30 -1.65
C SER A 43 9.36 5.41 -1.68
N LEU A 44 8.09 5.05 -1.52
CA LEU A 44 6.94 5.95 -1.55
C LEU A 44 6.97 7.04 -0.48
N ARG A 45 7.56 6.77 0.70
CA ARG A 45 7.70 7.78 1.77
C ARG A 45 8.50 9.01 1.36
N ILE A 46 9.32 8.92 0.31
CA ILE A 46 10.09 10.05 -0.23
C ILE A 46 9.20 10.97 -1.09
N PHE A 47 8.15 10.41 -1.68
CA PHE A 47 7.25 11.10 -2.61
C PHE A 47 6.00 11.66 -1.91
N LEU A 48 5.56 11.03 -0.83
CA LEU A 48 4.30 11.33 -0.16
C LEU A 48 4.45 12.39 0.95
N ASP A 49 3.38 13.17 1.15
CA ASP A 49 3.23 14.03 2.33
C ASP A 49 2.99 13.21 3.62
N ILE A 50 2.94 13.89 4.77
CA ILE A 50 2.82 13.23 6.08
C ILE A 50 1.51 12.43 6.19
N ASP A 51 0.41 12.96 5.67
CA ASP A 51 -0.90 12.31 5.75
C ASP A 51 -0.96 11.07 4.85
N ALA A 52 -0.46 11.16 3.62
CA ALA A 52 -0.38 10.04 2.70
C ALA A 52 0.65 8.98 3.17
N ALA A 53 1.74 9.39 3.81
CA ALA A 53 2.69 8.47 4.42
C ALA A 53 2.07 7.70 5.61
N ALA A 54 1.18 8.32 6.39
CA ALA A 54 0.45 7.65 7.46
C ALA A 54 -0.48 6.56 6.89
N VAL A 55 -1.26 6.88 5.85
CA VAL A 55 -2.15 5.89 5.21
C VAL A 55 -1.36 4.77 4.54
N LEU A 56 -0.20 5.07 3.94
CA LEU A 56 0.71 4.04 3.40
C LEU A 56 1.21 3.10 4.49
N HIS A 57 1.55 3.62 5.67
CA HIS A 57 1.96 2.80 6.79
C HIS A 57 0.81 1.89 7.26
N ASP A 58 -0.43 2.40 7.33
CA ASP A 58 -1.60 1.61 7.71
C ASP A 58 -1.90 0.49 6.68
N VAL A 59 -1.75 0.77 5.39
CA VAL A 59 -1.84 -0.26 4.33
C VAL A 59 -0.78 -1.35 4.54
N ALA A 60 0.46 -0.96 4.85
CA ALA A 60 1.54 -1.90 5.06
C ALA A 60 1.35 -2.76 6.32
N ASP A 61 0.87 -2.18 7.41
CA ASP A 61 0.55 -2.91 8.64
C ASP A 61 -0.57 -3.92 8.40
N ALA A 62 -1.64 -3.51 7.70
CA ALA A 62 -2.73 -4.41 7.33
C ALA A 62 -2.26 -5.56 6.43
N ALA A 63 -1.40 -5.28 5.44
CA ALA A 63 -0.82 -6.30 4.57
C ALA A 63 0.09 -7.28 5.32
N GLN A 64 0.87 -6.78 6.29
CA GLN A 64 1.68 -7.63 7.15
C GLN A 64 0.81 -8.55 8.01
N ARG A 65 -0.29 -8.04 8.58
CA ARG A 65 -1.27 -8.87 9.31
C ARG A 65 -1.87 -9.96 8.43
N VAL A 66 -2.13 -9.70 7.15
CA VAL A 66 -2.63 -10.71 6.20
C VAL A 66 -1.60 -11.84 5.97
N LEU A 67 -0.31 -11.51 5.91
CA LEU A 67 0.76 -12.51 5.76
C LEU A 67 0.96 -13.36 7.03
N GLU A 68 0.77 -12.77 8.20
CA GLU A 68 0.98 -13.39 9.51
C GLU A 68 -0.28 -14.11 10.04
N ALA A 69 -1.45 -13.84 9.47
CA ALA A 69 -2.71 -14.44 9.89
C ALA A 69 -2.80 -15.92 9.50
N ASN A 70 -2.56 -16.80 10.48
CA ASN A 70 -2.69 -18.25 10.31
C ASN A 70 -4.09 -18.78 10.66
N GLU A 71 -4.90 -17.99 11.35
CA GLU A 71 -6.26 -18.35 11.74
C GLU A 71 -7.29 -17.80 10.74
N PRO A 72 -8.24 -18.60 10.24
CA PRO A 72 -9.15 -18.20 9.15
C PRO A 72 -10.02 -16.97 9.51
N ARG A 73 -10.44 -16.84 10.77
CA ARG A 73 -11.21 -15.67 11.23
C ARG A 73 -10.37 -14.39 11.29
N VAL A 74 -9.10 -14.52 11.68
CA VAL A 74 -8.14 -13.41 11.73
C VAL A 74 -7.80 -12.99 10.31
N LEU A 75 -7.61 -13.97 9.42
CA LEU A 75 -7.31 -13.73 8.02
C LEU A 75 -8.44 -12.97 7.32
N GLU A 76 -9.70 -13.41 7.47
CA GLU A 76 -10.86 -12.71 6.89
C GLU A 76 -10.94 -11.25 7.36
N THR A 77 -10.66 -11.01 8.64
CA THR A 77 -10.65 -9.67 9.23
C THR A 77 -9.51 -8.82 8.66
N ALA A 78 -8.29 -9.39 8.58
CA ALA A 78 -7.12 -8.71 8.03
C ALA A 78 -7.29 -8.37 6.54
N GLN A 79 -7.90 -9.27 5.75
CA GLN A 79 -8.19 -9.02 4.35
C GLN A 79 -9.22 -7.89 4.15
N ARG A 80 -10.27 -7.84 4.99
CA ARG A 80 -11.23 -6.73 4.97
C ARG A 80 -10.57 -5.40 5.35
N ASP A 81 -9.70 -5.41 6.36
CA ASP A 81 -8.96 -4.22 6.80
C ASP A 81 -8.01 -3.73 5.69
N LEU A 82 -7.26 -4.64 5.07
CA LEU A 82 -6.39 -4.32 3.93
C LEU A 82 -7.19 -3.73 2.76
N ALA A 83 -8.33 -4.31 2.40
CA ALA A 83 -9.19 -3.78 1.34
C ALA A 83 -9.70 -2.36 1.66
N ARG A 84 -10.05 -2.10 2.92
CA ARG A 84 -10.46 -0.76 3.38
C ARG A 84 -9.31 0.25 3.27
N MET A 85 -8.12 -0.10 3.74
CA MET A 85 -6.97 0.79 3.69
C MET A 85 -6.52 1.06 2.24
N ARG A 86 -6.56 0.04 1.37
CA ARG A 86 -6.34 0.23 -0.08
C ARG A 86 -7.33 1.22 -0.67
N ALA A 87 -8.62 1.09 -0.37
CA ALA A 87 -9.64 2.03 -0.86
C ALA A 87 -9.41 3.48 -0.37
N LEU A 88 -8.91 3.65 0.87
CA LEU A 88 -8.57 4.97 1.41
C LEU A 88 -7.37 5.58 0.68
N MET A 89 -6.31 4.81 0.47
CA MET A 89 -5.13 5.24 -0.31
C MET A 89 -5.55 5.64 -1.73
N ASP A 90 -6.38 4.83 -2.38
CA ASP A 90 -6.83 5.08 -3.75
C ASP A 90 -7.68 6.36 -3.84
N ALA A 91 -8.56 6.60 -2.86
CA ALA A 91 -9.33 7.83 -2.76
C ALA A 91 -8.44 9.06 -2.52
N MET A 92 -7.39 8.93 -1.70
CA MET A 92 -6.41 10.01 -1.45
C MET A 92 -5.61 10.34 -2.69
N LEU A 93 -5.12 9.33 -3.42
CA LEU A 93 -4.37 9.53 -4.65
C LEU A 93 -5.21 10.19 -5.73
N ARG A 94 -6.47 9.76 -5.90
CA ARG A 94 -7.41 10.41 -6.83
C ARG A 94 -7.68 11.86 -6.44
N ARG A 95 -7.79 12.15 -5.13
CA ARG A 95 -7.95 13.52 -4.64
C ARG A 95 -6.73 14.38 -4.93
N GLN A 96 -5.52 13.87 -4.69
CA GLN A 96 -4.27 14.58 -4.99
C GLN A 96 -4.14 14.86 -6.50
N ALA A 97 -4.42 13.87 -7.35
CA ALA A 97 -4.42 14.02 -8.80
C ALA A 97 -5.45 15.07 -9.27
N GLY A 98 -6.66 15.07 -8.70
CA GLY A 98 -7.69 16.07 -8.99
C GLY A 98 -7.31 17.49 -8.57
N GLN A 99 -6.62 17.64 -7.44
CA GLN A 99 -6.13 18.94 -6.96
C GLN A 99 -5.00 19.50 -7.82
N GLN A 100 -4.10 18.64 -8.33
CA GLN A 100 -3.04 19.03 -9.25
C GLN A 100 -3.60 19.47 -10.62
N ALA A 101 -4.68 18.86 -11.10
CA ALA A 101 -5.34 19.24 -12.36
C ALA A 101 -6.05 20.60 -12.30
N THR A 102 -6.54 21.02 -11.13
CA THR A 102 -7.18 22.34 -10.94
C THR A 102 -6.20 23.48 -10.63
N ALA A 103 -4.94 23.15 -10.35
CA ALA A 103 -3.89 24.13 -10.04
C ALA A 103 -2.97 24.44 -11.24
N ALA A 104 -3.22 23.82 -12.39
CA ALA A 104 -2.57 24.07 -13.69
C ALA A 104 -3.48 24.92 -14.59
#